data_AF-A0A559JMV1-F1
#
_entry.id   AF-A0A559JMV1-F1
#
_cell.length_a   1.000
_cell.length_b   1.000
_cell.length_c   1.000
_cell.angle_alpha   90.00
_cell.angle_beta   90.00
_cell.angle_gamma   90.00
#
_symmetry.space_group_name_H-M   'P 1'
#
loop_
_entity.id
_entity.type
_entity.pdbx_description
1 polymer ?
#
loop_
_entity_poly.entity_id
_entity_poly.type
_entity_poly.pdbx_seq_one_letter_code
_entity_poly.pdbx_strand_id
1 'polypeptide(L)' 'MSVYVSKNGKISLAIGEQPKDALLFAPSKKSSAELVHEDLSAWKLTNSFIQERFAKATQRQ' A
#
# COMPACT_ATOMS: atom_id res chain seq x y z
N MET A 1 -2.94 -3.34 22.77
CA MET A 1 -2.66 -3.13 21.35
C MET A 1 -2.07 -1.73 21.23
N SER A 2 -0.77 -1.62 20.94
CA SER A 2 -0.06 -0.33 20.95
C SER A 2 -0.20 0.35 19.60
N VAL A 3 -0.71 1.58 19.57
CA VAL A 3 -0.91 2.37 18.35
C VAL A 3 0.26 3.35 18.21
N TYR A 4 0.83 3.45 17.02
CA TYR A 4 1.94 4.35 16.70
C TYR A 4 1.51 5.41 15.70
N VAL A 5 2.03 6.63 15.86
CA VAL A 5 1.75 7.76 14.97
C VAL A 5 3.04 8.32 14.39
N SER A 6 2.99 8.74 13.13
CA SER A 6 4.09 9.47 12.46
C SER A 6 3.72 10.94 12.36
N LYS A 7 4.51 11.81 12.99
CA LYS A 7 4.39 13.27 12.88
C LYS A 7 5.71 13.83 12.37
N ASN A 8 5.70 14.49 11.21
CA ASN A 8 6.89 15.04 10.56
C ASN A 8 8.02 14.01 10.38
N GLY A 9 7.66 12.76 10.06
CA GLY A 9 8.63 11.66 9.87
C GLY A 9 9.18 11.02 11.16
N LYS A 10 8.76 11.49 12.34
CA LYS A 10 9.12 10.88 13.62
C LYS A 10 7.99 9.96 14.11
N ILE A 11 8.33 8.69 14.38
CA ILE A 11 7.40 7.70 14.94
C ILE A 11 7.40 7.82 16.47
N SER A 12 6.21 7.92 17.06
CA SER A 12 6.02 7.94 18.51
C SER A 12 4.82 7.09 18.92
N LEU A 13 4.84 6.59 20.15
CA LEU A 13 3.67 5.92 20.75
C LEU A 13 2.51 6.92 20.84
N ALA A 14 1.33 6.53 20.36
CA ALA A 14 0.13 7.35 20.50
C ALA A 14 -0.32 7.29 21.96
N ILE A 15 -0.29 8.43 22.64
CA ILE A 15 -0.74 8.59 24.02
C ILE A 15 -1.96 9.53 24.00
N GLY A 16 -3.09 9.10 24.55
CA GLY A 16 -4.33 9.89 24.66
C GLY A 16 -5.50 9.36 23.83
N GLU A 17 -6.62 10.09 23.88
CA GLU A 17 -7.78 9.78 23.04
C GLU A 17 -7.46 10.03 21.57
N GLN A 18 -7.79 9.04 20.77
CA GLN A 18 -7.51 9.05 19.35
C GLN A 18 -8.45 10.04 18.64
N PRO A 19 -7.95 10.97 17.81
CA PRO A 19 -8.81 11.90 17.09
C PRO A 19 -9.79 11.12 16.20
N LYS A 20 -11.07 11.51 16.24
CA LYS A 20 -12.16 10.87 15.49
C LYS A 20 -11.89 10.83 13.98
N ASP A 21 -11.15 11.84 13.49
CA ASP A 21 -10.81 12.04 12.09
C ASP A 21 -9.33 11.71 11.79
N ALA A 22 -8.62 11.07 12.72
CA ALA A 22 -7.27 10.59 12.41
C ALA A 22 -7.38 9.52 11.31
N LEU A 23 -6.56 9.64 10.26
CA LEU A 23 -6.31 8.55 9.33
C LEU A 23 -5.66 7.41 10.11
N LEU A 24 -6.48 6.53 10.66
CA LEU A 24 -6.01 5.30 11.24
C LEU A 24 -5.59 4.42 10.09
N PHE A 25 -4.29 4.17 10.01
CA PHE A 25 -3.83 2.94 9.40
C PHE A 25 -4.36 1.83 10.30
N ALA A 26 -5.61 1.40 10.06
CA ALA A 26 -6.13 0.19 10.65
C ALA A 26 -5.09 -0.88 10.33
N PRO A 27 -4.47 -1.52 11.35
CA PRO A 27 -3.46 -2.50 11.08
C PRO A 27 -4.11 -3.56 10.21
N SER A 28 -3.57 -3.75 9.00
CA SER A 28 -4.03 -4.83 8.14
C SER A 28 -3.95 -6.11 8.95
N LYS A 29 -5.00 -6.94 8.91
CA LYS A 29 -4.95 -8.28 9.51
C LYS A 29 -3.91 -9.17 8.83
N LYS A 30 -3.35 -8.70 7.70
CA LYS A 30 -2.31 -9.35 6.92
C LYS A 30 -0.94 -9.09 7.55
N SER A 31 -0.12 -10.14 7.58
CA SER A 31 1.30 -10.04 7.90
C SER A 31 2.04 -9.19 6.86
N SER A 32 3.23 -8.70 7.21
CA SER A 32 4.10 -7.97 6.27
C SER A 32 4.43 -8.81 5.03
N ALA A 33 4.64 -10.11 5.20
CA ALA A 33 4.89 -11.03 4.09
C ALA A 33 3.70 -11.12 3.12
N GLU A 34 2.48 -11.16 3.65
CA GLU A 34 1.26 -11.19 2.83
C GLU A 34 1.04 -9.87 2.08
N LEU A 35 1.34 -8.73 2.72
CA LEU A 35 1.28 -7.42 2.07
C LEU A 35 2.29 -7.32 0.92
N VAL A 36 3.54 -7.75 1.14
CA VAL A 36 4.57 -7.76 0.10
C VAL A 36 4.18 -8.68 -1.06
N HIS A 37 3.59 -9.84 -0.76
CA HIS A 37 3.13 -10.77 -1.79
C HIS A 37 1.97 -10.18 -2.60
N GLU A 38 1.02 -9.51 -1.95
CA GLU A 38 -0.09 -8.81 -2.59
C GLU A 38 0.44 -7.71 -3.53
N ASP A 39 1.34 -6.85 -3.06
CA ASP A 39 1.96 -5.79 -3.85
C ASP A 39 2.71 -6.35 -5.07
N LEU A 40 3.48 -7.43 -4.89
CA LEU A 40 4.18 -8.09 -5.99
C LEU A 40 3.21 -8.67 -7.02
N SER A 41 2.10 -9.27 -6.57
CA SER A 41 1.10 -9.84 -7.46
C SER A 41 0.36 -8.76 -8.25
N ALA A 42 -0.01 -7.66 -7.60
CA ALA A 42 -0.63 -6.50 -8.22
C ALA A 42 0.30 -5.87 -9.26
N TRP A 43 1.58 -5.67 -8.89
CA TRP A 43 2.60 -5.15 -9.78
C TRP A 43 2.78 -6.00 -11.04
N LYS A 44 2.86 -7.33 -10.89
CA LYS A 44 2.98 -8.25 -12.04
C LYS A 44 1.80 -8.10 -13.01
N LEU A 45 0.58 -8.06 -12.48
CA LEU A 45 -0.64 -7.92 -13.27
C LEU A 45 -0.69 -6.55 -13.98
N THR A 46 -0.37 -5.46 -13.27
CA THR A 46 -0.31 -4.13 -13.89
C THR A 46 0.75 -4.08 -14.98
N ASN A 47 1.93 -4.67 -14.74
CA ASN A 47 3.01 -4.70 -15.72
C ASN A 47 2.61 -5.50 -16.98
N SER A 48 1.93 -6.64 -16.84
CA SER A 48 1.44 -7.40 -18.00
C SER A 48 0.44 -6.60 -18.83
N PHE A 49 -0.49 -5.87 -18.19
CA PHE A 49 -1.42 -5.01 -18.92
C PHE A 49 -0.71 -3.86 -19.64
N ILE A 50 0.29 -3.26 -19.02
CA ILE A 50 1.09 -2.20 -19.64
C ILE A 50 1.80 -2.75 -20.88
N GLN A 51 2.46 -3.91 -20.76
CA GLN A 51 3.13 -4.56 -21.89
C GLN A 51 2.16 -4.91 -23.02
N GLU A 52 0.98 -5.47 -22.70
CA GLU A 52 -0.04 -5.77 -23.70
C GLU A 52 -0.53 -4.51 -24.42
N ARG A 53 -0.77 -3.42 -23.68
CA ARG A 53 -1.17 -2.13 -24.27
C ARG A 53 -0.07 -1.55 -25.15
N PHE A 54 1.19 -1.62 -24.72
CA PHE A 54 2.32 -1.20 -25.55
C PHE A 54 2.42 -2.06 -26.81
N ALA A 55 2.27 -3.38 -26.70
CA ALA A 55 2.28 -4.28 -27.86
C ALA A 55 1.16 -3.93 -28.86
N LYS A 56 -0.07 -3.67 -28.38
CA LYS A 56 -1.19 -3.23 -29.23
C LYS A 56 -0.95 -1.86 -29.86
N ALA A 57 -0.35 -0.91 -29.12
CA ALA A 57 -0.05 0.42 -29.64
C ALA A 57 1.13 0.45 -30.63
N THR A 58 2.07 -0.49 -30.49
CA THR A 58 3.24 -0.64 -31.38
C THR A 58 3.01 -1.63 -32.51
N GLN A 59 1.93 -2.42 -32.47
CA GLN A 59 1.35 -3.06 -33.64
C GLN A 59 0.87 -1.96 -34.59
N ARG A 60 1.75 -1.62 -35.54
CA ARG A 60 1.51 -0.63 -36.58
C ARG A 60 0.30 -1.01 -37.44
N GLN A 61 -0.40 0.03 -37.90
CA GLN A 61 -1.11 0.08 -39.18
C GLN A 61 -0.28 -0.50 -40.33
#